data_AF-A0A0G4LQ25-F1
#
_entry.id   AF-A0A0G4LQ25-F1
#
_cell.length_a   1.000
_cell.length_b   1.000
_cell.length_c   1.000
_cell.angle_alpha   90.00
_cell.angle_beta   90.00
_cell.angle_gamma   90.00
#
_symmetry.space_group_name_H-M   'P 1'
#
loop_
_entity.id
_entity.type
_entity.pdbx_description
1 polymer ?
#
loop_
_entity_poly.entity_id
_entity_poly.type
_entity_poly.pdbx_seq_one_letter_code
_entity_poly.pdbx_strand_id
1 'polypeptide(L)'
;MIEKTKEEVEAKYTIANGYSHDAQVIYGDTDSVMVKFGTKDLAEAMKLGEEAAGFVSSKFVKPIKLEFEKVYFPYLLINKKRYAGLYWTKPEKYDKMDTKGIETVRRDNCLLVQTVIEKVLRMILIDQDVQGAQE
;
A
#
# COMPACT_ATOMS: atom_id res chain seq x y z
N MET A 1 10.64 16.10 -5.02
CA MET A 1 9.15 16.01 -5.05
C MET A 1 8.63 14.97 -4.08
N ILE A 2 9.12 13.72 -4.15
CA ILE A 2 8.70 12.65 -3.23
C ILE A 2 9.00 12.97 -1.75
N GLU A 3 10.17 13.55 -1.45
CA GLU A 3 10.53 13.98 -0.09
C GLU A 3 9.58 15.07 0.43
N LYS A 4 9.30 16.09 -0.39
CA LYS A 4 8.31 17.12 -0.07
C LYS A 4 6.91 16.52 0.18
N THR A 5 6.47 15.56 -0.66
CA THR A 5 5.21 14.86 -0.44
C THR A 5 5.20 14.13 0.90
N LYS A 6 6.30 13.46 1.25
CA LYS A 6 6.45 12.78 2.54
C LYS A 6 6.32 13.77 3.70
N GLU A 7 7.08 14.86 3.67
CA GLU A 7 7.06 15.89 4.72
C GLU A 7 5.67 16.51 4.90
N GLU A 8 4.98 16.85 3.82
CA GLU A 8 3.64 17.45 3.87
C GLU A 8 2.59 16.46 4.45
N VAL A 9 2.70 15.17 4.12
CA VAL A 9 1.82 14.14 4.67
C VAL A 9 2.09 13.92 6.16
N GLU A 10 3.34 13.68 6.54
CA GLU A 10 3.72 13.41 7.93
C GLU A 10 3.53 14.64 8.84
N ALA A 11 3.58 15.86 8.30
CA ALA A 11 3.30 17.08 9.06
C ALA A 11 1.80 17.35 9.25
N LYS A 12 0.96 17.07 8.24
CA LYS A 12 -0.49 17.35 8.30
C LYS A 12 -1.24 16.30 9.12
N TYR A 13 -1.01 15.02 8.85
CA TYR A 13 -1.80 13.92 9.41
C TYR A 13 -1.20 13.44 10.73
N THR A 14 -1.36 14.25 11.77
CA THR A 14 -0.83 13.99 13.12
C THR A 14 -1.90 14.13 14.18
N ILE A 15 -1.70 13.50 15.34
CA ILE A 15 -2.58 13.62 16.51
C ILE A 15 -2.66 15.08 16.96
N ALA A 16 -1.55 15.83 16.88
CA ALA A 16 -1.50 17.25 17.23
C ALA A 16 -2.45 18.11 16.36
N ASN A 17 -2.70 17.69 15.12
CA ASN A 17 -3.63 18.37 14.20
C ASN A 17 -5.06 17.82 14.28
N GLY A 18 -5.37 16.96 15.26
CA GLY A 18 -6.71 16.43 15.51
C GLY A 18 -7.04 15.14 14.77
N TYR A 19 -6.07 14.46 14.16
CA TYR A 19 -6.27 13.14 13.56
C TYR A 19 -6.18 12.03 14.62
N SER A 20 -6.70 10.85 14.27
CA SER A 20 -6.73 9.69 15.19
C SER A 20 -5.33 9.13 15.48
N HIS A 21 -4.41 9.23 14.52
CA HIS A 21 -3.06 8.68 14.59
C HIS A 21 -2.07 9.57 13.84
N ASP A 22 -0.78 9.39 14.11
CA ASP A 22 0.29 9.96 13.30
C ASP A 22 0.52 9.09 12.06
N ALA A 23 0.32 9.69 10.88
CA ALA A 23 0.57 9.03 9.61
C ALA A 23 2.08 8.91 9.36
N GLN A 24 2.49 7.79 8.78
CA GLN A 24 3.87 7.52 8.43
C GLN A 24 4.00 7.09 6.97
N VAL A 25 4.95 7.64 6.23
CA VAL A 25 5.28 7.13 4.90
C VAL A 25 6.20 5.92 5.04
N ILE A 26 5.68 4.74 4.72
CA ILE A 26 6.37 3.45 4.91
C ILE A 26 7.17 3.02 3.68
N TYR A 27 6.82 3.51 2.50
CA TYR A 27 7.51 3.20 1.26
C TYR A 27 7.29 4.30 0.22
N GLY A 28 8.20 4.42 -0.73
CA GLY A 28 8.04 5.26 -1.91
C GLY A 28 8.89 4.76 -3.06
N ASP A 29 8.35 4.85 -4.28
CA ASP A 29 9.06 4.47 -5.50
C ASP A 29 8.78 5.51 -6.59
N THR A 30 9.79 6.32 -6.89
CA THR A 30 9.86 7.34 -7.96
C THR A 30 8.75 8.41 -7.91
N ASP A 31 7.53 8.02 -8.21
CA ASP A 31 6.33 8.85 -8.35
C ASP A 31 5.20 8.46 -7.37
N SER A 32 5.38 7.39 -6.59
CA SER A 32 4.39 6.89 -5.64
C SER A 32 4.90 6.92 -4.20
N VAL A 33 3.98 7.17 -3.26
CA VAL A 33 4.22 7.06 -1.81
C VAL A 33 3.15 6.15 -1.19
N MET A 34 3.55 5.33 -0.22
CA MET A 34 2.66 4.48 0.55
C MET A 34 2.60 5.00 1.97
N VAL A 35 1.41 5.40 2.39
CA VAL A 35 1.16 6.06 3.68
C VAL A 35 0.40 5.11 4.58
N LYS A 36 0.90 4.90 5.79
CA LYS A 36 0.19 4.22 6.87
C LYS A 36 -0.49 5.28 7.74
N PHE A 37 -1.80 5.45 7.58
CA PHE A 37 -2.59 6.39 8.39
C PHE A 37 -2.92 5.89 9.80
N GLY A 38 -2.67 4.61 10.12
CA GLY A 38 -2.91 4.04 11.45
C GLY A 38 -4.31 3.50 11.69
N THR A 39 -5.32 3.94 10.93
CA THR A 39 -6.68 3.36 11.00
C THR A 39 -6.71 1.90 10.52
N LYS A 40 -7.63 1.12 11.12
CA LYS A 40 -7.97 -0.25 10.71
C LYS A 40 -9.20 -0.31 9.81
N ASP A 41 -9.92 0.80 9.67
CA ASP A 41 -11.06 0.88 8.76
C ASP A 41 -10.59 1.22 7.34
N LEU A 42 -10.95 0.35 6.41
CA LEU A 42 -10.59 0.50 5.01
C LEU A 42 -11.26 1.72 4.37
N ALA A 43 -12.52 2.00 4.72
CA ALA A 43 -13.25 3.15 4.18
C ALA A 43 -12.65 4.47 4.66
N GLU A 44 -12.31 4.57 5.95
CA GLU A 44 -11.58 5.71 6.50
C GLU A 44 -10.20 5.88 5.82
N ALA A 45 -9.45 4.80 5.63
CA ALA A 45 -8.13 4.86 4.96
C ALA A 45 -8.23 5.39 3.52
N MET A 46 -9.24 4.96 2.76
CA MET A 46 -9.49 5.47 1.40
C MET A 46 -9.83 6.96 1.41
N LYS A 47 -10.73 7.39 2.32
CA LYS A 47 -11.10 8.80 2.46
C LYS A 47 -9.89 9.69 2.80
N LEU A 48 -9.05 9.25 3.74
CA LEU A 48 -7.81 9.96 4.10
C LEU A 48 -6.82 10.00 2.93
N GLY A 49 -6.73 8.92 2.15
CA GLY A 49 -5.92 8.85 0.94
C GLY A 49 -6.34 9.88 -0.12
N GLU A 50 -7.63 9.98 -0.40
CA GLU A 50 -8.19 10.98 -1.33
C GLU A 50 -7.95 12.41 -0.85
N GLU A 51 -8.18 12.68 0.44
CA GLU A 51 -7.89 13.98 1.04
C GLU A 51 -6.40 14.33 0.93
N ALA A 52 -5.52 13.38 1.22
CA ALA A 52 -4.06 13.56 1.14
C ALA A 52 -3.61 13.86 -0.28
N ALA A 53 -4.12 13.14 -1.27
CA ALA A 53 -3.82 13.39 -2.67
C ALA A 53 -4.22 14.81 -3.10
N GLY A 54 -5.43 15.26 -2.72
CA GLY A 54 -5.91 16.62 -3.00
C GLY A 54 -5.08 17.70 -2.28
N PHE A 55 -4.82 17.50 -0.99
CA PHE A 55 -4.01 18.42 -0.18
C PHE A 55 -2.59 18.57 -0.75
N VAL A 56 -1.90 17.46 -1.00
CA VAL A 56 -0.53 17.49 -1.50
C VAL A 56 -0.48 18.08 -2.91
N SER A 57 -1.46 17.78 -3.77
CA SER A 57 -1.57 18.39 -5.10
C SER A 57 -1.62 19.91 -5.04
N SER A 58 -2.30 20.50 -4.05
CA SER A 58 -2.38 21.95 -3.88
C SER A 58 -1.03 22.62 -3.54
N LYS A 59 -0.04 21.83 -3.08
CA LYS A 59 1.31 22.30 -2.72
C LYS A 59 2.28 22.32 -3.91
N PHE A 60 1.85 21.83 -5.07
CA PHE A 60 2.62 21.79 -6.30
C PHE A 60 2.03 22.75 -7.35
N VAL A 61 2.89 23.19 -8.26
CA VAL A 61 2.47 24.04 -9.38
C VAL A 61 1.69 23.21 -10.41
N LYS A 62 0.61 23.77 -10.95
CA LYS A 62 -0.10 23.15 -12.08
C LYS A 62 0.88 22.91 -13.25
N PRO A 63 0.82 21.78 -13.96
CA PRO A 63 -0.22 20.75 -13.99
C PRO A 63 0.04 19.54 -13.08
N ILE A 64 0.96 19.63 -12.11
CA ILE A 64 1.32 18.50 -11.24
C ILE A 64 0.12 18.17 -10.34
N LYS A 65 -0.31 16.90 -10.38
CA LYS A 65 -1.41 16.37 -9.58
C LYS A 65 -1.04 15.00 -9.04
N LEU A 66 -1.31 14.79 -7.76
CA LEU A 66 -1.30 13.47 -7.13
C LEU A 66 -2.73 12.95 -7.09
N GLU A 67 -2.87 11.65 -7.32
CA GLU A 67 -4.16 10.97 -7.28
C GLU A 67 -4.07 9.81 -6.30
N PHE A 68 -5.13 9.63 -5.52
CA PHE A 68 -5.30 8.41 -4.74
C PHE A 68 -5.61 7.27 -5.70
N GLU A 69 -4.87 6.17 -5.59
CA GLU A 69 -5.00 5.04 -6.51
C GLU A 69 -5.69 3.84 -5.85
N LYS A 70 -5.30 3.50 -4.61
CA LYS A 70 -5.67 2.25 -3.94
C LYS A 70 -5.25 2.22 -2.48
N VAL A 71 -5.84 1.28 -1.73
CA VAL A 71 -5.34 0.82 -0.41
C VAL A 71 -4.86 -0.62 -0.52
N TYR A 72 -3.77 -0.95 0.19
CA TYR A 72 -3.36 -2.33 0.46
C TYR A 72 -3.82 -2.77 1.85
N PHE A 73 -4.60 -3.84 1.93
CA PHE A 73 -5.03 -4.40 3.22
C PHE A 73 -5.36 -5.90 3.13
N PRO A 74 -4.50 -6.80 3.62
CA PRO A 74 -3.19 -6.58 4.23
C PRO A 74 -2.10 -6.18 3.22
N TYR A 75 -0.97 -5.68 3.74
CA TYR A 75 0.21 -5.26 2.98
C TYR A 75 1.49 -5.94 3.50
N LEU A 76 2.30 -6.50 2.60
CA LEU A 76 3.56 -7.18 2.86
C LEU A 76 4.69 -6.52 2.06
N LEU A 77 5.51 -5.74 2.74
CA LEU A 77 6.72 -5.14 2.15
C LEU A 77 7.94 -5.99 2.54
N ILE A 78 8.58 -6.60 1.54
CA ILE A 78 9.77 -7.45 1.74
C ILE A 78 11.03 -6.61 1.55
N ASN A 79 11.11 -5.91 0.42
CA ASN A 79 12.27 -5.11 0.02
C ASN A 79 11.86 -4.04 -0.99
N LYS A 80 12.80 -3.15 -1.34
CA LYS A 80 12.60 -2.19 -2.44
C LYS A 80 12.20 -2.92 -3.72
N LYS A 81 11.11 -2.49 -4.35
CA LYS A 81 10.50 -3.12 -5.54
C LYS A 81 10.03 -4.57 -5.35
N ARG A 82 9.92 -5.05 -4.10
CA ARG A 82 9.47 -6.41 -3.75
C ARG A 82 8.41 -6.35 -2.65
N TYR A 83 7.14 -6.38 -3.04
CA TYR A 83 6.01 -6.31 -2.11
C TYR A 83 4.77 -7.01 -2.66
N ALA A 84 3.88 -7.41 -1.75
CA ALA A 84 2.57 -7.97 -2.05
C ALA A 84 1.49 -7.33 -1.18
N GLY A 85 0.25 -7.38 -1.63
CA GLY A 85 -0.89 -6.99 -0.81
C GLY A 85 -2.21 -7.24 -1.52
N LEU A 86 -3.29 -7.27 -0.76
CA LEU A 86 -4.62 -7.23 -1.37
C LEU A 86 -4.92 -5.81 -1.83
N TYR A 87 -5.27 -5.69 -3.10
CA TYR A 87 -5.52 -4.44 -3.80
C TYR A 87 -6.99 -4.06 -3.64
N TRP A 88 -7.27 -2.87 -3.09
CA TRP A 88 -8.63 -2.37 -2.90
C TRP A 88 -8.79 -1.00 -3.55
N THR A 89 -9.75 -0.91 -4.50
CA THR A 89 -10.29 0.37 -5.00
C THR A 89 -11.61 0.76 -4.35
N LYS A 90 -12.31 -0.22 -3.74
CA LYS A 90 -13.57 -0.02 -3.03
C LYS A 90 -13.54 -0.77 -1.70
N PRO A 91 -14.26 -0.32 -0.67
CA PRO A 91 -14.16 -0.90 0.67
C PRO A 91 -14.86 -2.27 0.80
N GLU A 92 -15.76 -2.64 -0.11
CA GLU A 92 -16.60 -3.84 0.07
C GLU A 92 -15.89 -5.14 -0.29
N LYS A 93 -15.01 -5.12 -1.31
CA LYS A 93 -14.32 -6.32 -1.80
C LYS A 93 -12.99 -5.96 -2.45
N TYR A 94 -11.96 -6.76 -2.16
CA TYR A 94 -10.67 -6.64 -2.82
C TYR A 94 -10.77 -7.01 -4.30
N ASP A 95 -10.00 -6.30 -5.13
CA ASP A 95 -9.99 -6.51 -6.57
C ASP A 95 -9.14 -7.73 -6.94
N LYS A 96 -7.93 -7.80 -6.37
CA LYS A 96 -6.94 -8.86 -6.63
C LYS A 96 -5.83 -8.88 -5.58
N MET A 97 -5.07 -9.97 -5.55
CA MET A 97 -3.75 -9.98 -4.91
C MET A 97 -2.72 -9.38 -5.87
N ASP A 98 -2.08 -8.29 -5.49
CA ASP A 98 -1.04 -7.64 -6.30
C ASP A 98 0.34 -8.01 -5.77
N THR A 99 1.23 -8.41 -6.68
CA THR A 99 2.61 -8.80 -6.36
C THR A 99 3.56 -8.04 -7.27
N LYS A 100 4.48 -7.26 -6.69
CA LYS A 100 5.50 -6.51 -7.44
C LYS A 100 6.87 -7.10 -7.15
N GLY A 101 7.57 -7.50 -8.21
CA GLY A 101 8.97 -7.97 -8.16
C GLY A 101 9.22 -9.29 -7.41
N ILE A 102 8.17 -9.95 -6.92
CA ILE A 102 8.22 -11.28 -6.31
C ILE A 102 8.39 -12.33 -7.42
N GLU A 103 8.99 -13.46 -7.08
CA GLU A 103 9.31 -14.58 -7.96
C GLU A 103 8.09 -15.09 -8.75
N THR A 104 6.86 -14.92 -8.24
CA THR A 104 5.59 -15.25 -8.93
C THR A 104 5.41 -14.55 -10.27
N VAL A 105 5.95 -13.34 -10.43
CA VAL A 105 5.83 -12.56 -11.69
C VAL A 105 7.12 -12.57 -12.52
N ARG A 106 8.17 -13.26 -12.05
CA ARG A 106 9.45 -13.35 -12.77
C ARG A 106 9.52 -14.63 -13.61
N ARG A 107 10.05 -14.50 -14.83
CA ARG A 107 10.11 -15.60 -15.80
C ARG A 107 11.40 -16.42 -15.73
N ASP A 108 12.32 -16.06 -14.85
CA ASP A 108 13.62 -16.72 -14.65
C ASP A 108 13.55 -17.90 -13.65
N ASN A 109 12.39 -18.14 -13.03
CA ASN A 109 12.19 -19.22 -12.07
C ASN A 109 11.32 -20.36 -12.63
N CYS A 110 11.50 -21.56 -12.09
CA CYS A 110 10.66 -22.70 -12.45
C CYS A 110 9.22 -22.54 -11.94
N LEU A 111 8.29 -23.25 -12.57
CA LEU A 111 6.86 -23.18 -12.24
C LEU A 111 6.57 -23.57 -10.79
N LEU A 112 7.32 -24.54 -10.24
CA LEU A 112 7.15 -24.96 -8.85
C LEU A 112 7.30 -23.79 -7.87
N VAL A 113 8.34 -22.98 -8.03
CA VAL A 113 8.60 -21.82 -7.16
C VAL A 113 7.47 -20.80 -7.27
N GLN A 114 6.99 -20.53 -8.49
CA GLN A 114 5.88 -19.60 -8.72
C GLN A 114 4.61 -20.09 -8.02
N THR A 115 4.22 -21.36 -8.24
CA THR A 115 3.02 -21.95 -7.65
C THR A 115 3.07 -22.00 -6.12
N VAL A 116 4.22 -22.35 -5.54
CA VAL A 116 4.39 -22.42 -4.08
C VAL A 116 4.26 -21.03 -3.46
N ILE A 117 4.95 -20.03 -4.00
CA ILE A 117 4.91 -18.67 -3.46
C ILE A 117 3.52 -18.06 -3.62
N GLU A 118 2.85 -18.27 -4.76
CA GLU A 118 1.48 -17.82 -4.95
C GLU A 118 0.52 -18.43 -3.92
N LYS A 119 0.65 -19.75 -3.67
CA LYS A 119 -0.16 -20.44 -2.66
C LYS A 119 0.11 -19.89 -1.25
N VAL A 120 1.37 -19.72 -0.87
CA VAL A 120 1.76 -19.17 0.45
C VAL A 120 1.22 -17.74 0.62
N LEU A 121 1.38 -16.89 -0.40
CA LEU A 121 0.86 -15.52 -0.35
C LEU A 121 -0.66 -15.50 -0.21
N ARG A 122 -1.37 -16.38 -0.91
CA ARG A 122 -2.82 -16.54 -0.78
C ARG A 122 -3.21 -16.95 0.65
N MET A 123 -2.55 -17.95 1.20
CA MET A 123 -2.85 -18.45 2.55
C MET A 123 -2.62 -17.37 3.62
N ILE A 124 -1.54 -16.59 3.48
CA ILE A 124 -1.21 -15.53 4.44
C ILE A 124 -2.12 -14.30 4.29
N LEU A 125 -2.34 -13.83 3.06
CA LEU A 125 -3.02 -12.55 2.80
C LEU A 125 -4.53 -12.66 2.72
N ILE A 126 -5.06 -13.80 2.28
CA ILE A 126 -6.50 -14.04 2.10
C ILE A 126 -7.02 -14.95 3.21
N ASP A 127 -6.45 -16.14 3.34
CA ASP A 127 -6.99 -17.15 4.26
C ASP A 127 -6.58 -16.86 5.73
N GLN A 128 -5.61 -15.97 5.93
CA GLN A 128 -5.01 -15.61 7.23
C GLN A 128 -4.48 -16.82 8.01
N ASP A 129 -4.03 -17.84 7.29
CA ASP A 129 -3.52 -19.10 7.85
C ASP A 129 -2.01 -19.20 7.65
N VAL A 130 -1.27 -18.66 8.62
CA VAL A 130 0.20 -18.70 8.62
C VAL A 130 0.72 -20.11 8.91
N GLN A 131 0.02 -20.88 9.75
CA GLN A 131 0.44 -22.23 10.11
C GLN A 131 0.28 -23.19 8.94
N GLY A 132 -0.88 -23.17 8.27
CA GLY A 132 -1.09 -23.98 7.08
C GLY A 132 -0.17 -23.58 5.93
N ALA A 133 0.32 -22.33 5.88
CA ALA A 133 1.32 -21.92 4.90
C ALA A 133 2.73 -22.45 5.20
N GLN A 134 2.99 -22.82 6.47
CA GLN A 134 4.27 -23.38 6.92
C GLN A 134 4.35 -24.90 6.74
N GLU A 135 3.21 -25.59 6.82
CA GLU A 135 3.05 -27.04 6.64
C GLU A 135 3.07 -27.47 5.16
#